data_AF-A0A512CFR8-F1
#
_entry.id   AF-A0A512CFR8-F1
#
_cell.length_a   1.000
_cell.length_b   1.000
_cell.length_c   1.000
_cell.angle_alpha   90.00
_cell.angle_beta   90.00
_cell.angle_gamma   90.00
#
_symmetry.space_group_name_H-M   'P 1'
#
loop_
_entity.id
_entity.type
_entity.pdbx_description
1 polymer ?
#
loop_
_entity_poly.entity_id
_entity_poly.type
_entity_poly.pdbx_seq_one_letter_code
_entity_poly.pdbx_strand_id
1 'polypeptide(L)'
;MNLHIHKSRNEMGIAAAKAVENRIEELLKEKEFIRIIFAAAPSQSEMLNYLTSSKRIQWDRIIGFHMDEYIGLSKDSPALFSNFLKRHLFDCVPFHQVHLLDGEADPEIEVKRYSKLLNEAPIDIVCLGIGENGHIAFNDPPVADFSDPFTVKKVTLDTLCRQQQVNDGCFSQFAEVPETALTLTIPTLTNGSYLYCVVPGAAKRAAVYQSLFGEISTSCPGSILRQSENCDLFLDADSNPFPIQKEEEASNIMAIDAVSSQPVLLNTKSSTRVQLPADFEVDEYVGEGLVDIQINGIKGVDFNTTLTKPEAILECTKYLLSKGVTTYYPTIVTNGFDTILQLVETINKACQAYPLVNSCVAGLHIEGPFISSEPGAKGAHPEEFTRNPSIAFLDQLQKISLKPIALITLAPELEGSEEFIRTCTKRGVKVSIGHSLATGEHVQMAKDAGASLATHLGNGVPLNLQRHPNIIWELMAQEGINASLIADGFHLPPSFLKVVFRAKGDECLLVSDATCFAGMAPGEYDSPIGGKVVLEESGRLSMKGANGLLAGAGKDLLENIDYLLESQLLSLSEAWKKASILPLKYMVGDKVPNKDWVVFKLKDNVVNIQKVYKDGVLVFDQTLEK
;
A
#
# COMPACT_ATOMS: atom_id res chain seq x y z
N MET A 1 -19.39 -9.07 5.16
CA MET A 1 -19.51 -7.65 4.78
C MET A 1 -18.98 -7.43 3.37
N ASN A 2 -19.83 -6.97 2.46
CA ASN A 2 -19.51 -6.60 1.08
C ASN A 2 -19.30 -5.09 1.02
N LEU A 3 -18.25 -4.65 0.33
CA LEU A 3 -17.87 -3.24 0.27
C LEU A 3 -18.24 -2.63 -1.08
N HIS A 4 -18.89 -1.47 -1.05
CA HIS A 4 -19.29 -0.68 -2.21
C HIS A 4 -18.78 0.75 -2.05
N ILE A 5 -17.89 1.19 -2.94
CA ILE A 5 -17.31 2.54 -2.91
C ILE A 5 -17.81 3.33 -4.12
N HIS A 6 -18.25 4.56 -3.88
CA HIS A 6 -18.83 5.45 -4.89
C HIS A 6 -18.13 6.80 -4.93
N LYS A 7 -18.19 7.48 -6.09
CA LYS A 7 -17.44 8.71 -6.33
C LYS A 7 -17.94 9.90 -5.53
N SER A 8 -19.24 9.91 -5.23
CA SER A 8 -19.90 10.99 -4.52
C SER A 8 -20.90 10.45 -3.52
N ARG A 9 -21.18 11.27 -2.50
CA ARG A 9 -22.23 11.03 -1.51
C ARG A 9 -23.59 10.72 -2.14
N ASN A 10 -23.93 11.42 -3.23
CA ASN A 10 -25.19 11.20 -3.96
C ASN A 10 -25.22 9.85 -4.68
N GLU A 11 -24.15 9.48 -5.39
CA GLU A 11 -24.05 8.17 -6.03
C GLU A 11 -24.12 7.03 -5.01
N MET A 12 -23.41 7.18 -3.88
CA MET A 12 -23.43 6.23 -2.77
C MET A 12 -24.85 6.04 -2.24
N GLY A 13 -25.55 7.14 -1.93
CA GLY A 13 -26.92 7.08 -1.41
C GLY A 13 -27.91 6.43 -2.37
N ILE A 14 -27.82 6.74 -3.67
CA ILE A 14 -28.66 6.12 -4.71
C ILE A 14 -28.36 4.62 -4.83
N ALA A 15 -27.08 4.23 -4.80
CA ALA A 15 -26.68 2.83 -4.90
C ALA A 15 -27.18 2.01 -3.70
N ALA A 16 -27.00 2.53 -2.49
CA ALA A 16 -27.54 1.93 -1.27
C ALA A 16 -29.08 1.78 -1.34
N ALA A 17 -29.78 2.84 -1.78
CA ALA A 17 -31.23 2.81 -1.89
C ALA A 17 -31.74 1.80 -2.92
N LYS A 18 -31.06 1.66 -4.06
CA LYS A 18 -31.38 0.62 -5.06
C LYS A 18 -31.16 -0.78 -4.52
N ALA A 19 -30.10 -0.99 -3.74
CA ALA A 19 -29.83 -2.29 -3.11
C ALA A 19 -30.93 -2.66 -2.12
N VAL A 20 -31.37 -1.69 -1.29
CA VAL A 20 -32.52 -1.85 -0.38
C VAL A 20 -33.82 -2.10 -1.16
N GLU A 21 -34.14 -1.29 -2.18
CA GLU A 21 -35.33 -1.45 -3.03
C GLU A 21 -35.41 -2.83 -3.67
N ASN A 22 -34.31 -3.29 -4.28
CA ASN A 22 -34.27 -4.60 -4.92
C ASN A 22 -34.48 -5.72 -3.90
N ARG A 23 -33.89 -5.60 -2.70
CA ARG A 23 -34.08 -6.60 -1.63
C ARG A 23 -35.51 -6.61 -1.11
N ILE A 24 -36.14 -5.45 -0.99
CA ILE A 24 -37.57 -5.34 -0.62
C ILE A 24 -38.43 -6.10 -1.63
N GLU A 25 -38.24 -5.86 -2.94
CA GLU A 25 -39.00 -6.55 -3.97
C GLU A 25 -38.78 -8.07 -3.96
N GLU A 26 -37.55 -8.53 -3.71
CA GLU A 26 -37.24 -9.95 -3.57
C GLU A 26 -37.99 -10.58 -2.41
N LEU A 27 -37.91 -9.98 -1.22
CA LEU A 27 -38.56 -10.52 -0.03
C LEU A 27 -40.08 -10.50 -0.14
N LEU A 28 -40.66 -9.47 -0.76
CA LEU A 28 -42.12 -9.36 -0.94
C LEU A 28 -42.70 -10.33 -1.98
N LYS A 29 -41.86 -11.04 -2.74
CA LYS A 29 -42.31 -12.21 -3.55
C LYS A 29 -42.62 -13.42 -2.67
N GLU A 30 -41.97 -13.51 -1.50
CA GLU A 30 -42.05 -14.68 -0.62
C GLU A 30 -42.83 -14.40 0.68
N LYS A 31 -42.83 -13.15 1.15
CA LYS A 31 -43.44 -12.73 2.42
C LYS A 31 -44.57 -11.74 2.19
N GLU A 32 -45.67 -11.90 2.92
CA GLU A 32 -46.79 -10.95 2.87
C GLU A 32 -46.38 -9.56 3.38
N PHE A 33 -45.66 -9.51 4.50
CA PHE A 33 -45.11 -8.30 5.11
C PHE A 33 -43.61 -8.47 5.38
N ILE A 34 -42.86 -7.37 5.32
CA ILE A 34 -41.46 -7.32 5.75
C ILE A 34 -41.22 -6.25 6.81
N ARG A 35 -40.19 -6.45 7.64
CA ARG A 35 -39.87 -5.61 8.80
C ARG A 35 -38.51 -4.96 8.60
N ILE A 36 -38.48 -3.62 8.65
CA ILE A 36 -37.28 -2.83 8.33
C ILE A 36 -36.96 -1.84 9.46
N ILE A 37 -35.71 -1.81 9.90
CA ILE A 37 -35.17 -0.78 10.79
C ILE A 37 -34.46 0.29 9.95
N PHE A 38 -34.77 1.56 10.20
CA PHE A 38 -34.15 2.72 9.52
C PHE A 38 -33.34 3.58 10.50
N ALA A 39 -32.13 3.99 10.08
CA ALA A 39 -31.32 4.97 10.80
C ALA A 39 -31.80 6.40 10.52
N ALA A 40 -31.69 7.24 11.55
CA ALA A 40 -32.04 8.66 11.48
C ALA A 40 -30.78 9.53 11.61
N ALA A 41 -30.26 10.03 10.49
CA ALA A 41 -29.17 11.00 10.50
C ALA A 41 -29.08 11.71 9.14
N PRO A 42 -28.47 12.91 9.06
CA PRO A 42 -28.15 13.56 7.80
C PRO A 42 -27.35 12.66 6.85
N SER A 43 -26.54 11.75 7.37
CA SER A 43 -25.79 10.78 6.56
C SER A 43 -26.65 9.78 5.77
N GLN A 44 -27.95 9.69 6.08
CA GLN A 44 -28.89 8.79 5.42
C GLN A 44 -29.76 9.50 4.36
N SER A 45 -29.66 10.83 4.25
CA SER A 45 -30.61 11.65 3.49
C SER A 45 -30.71 11.26 2.01
N GLU A 46 -29.60 11.02 1.31
CA GLU A 46 -29.61 10.67 -0.11
C GLU A 46 -30.32 9.33 -0.37
N MET A 47 -30.11 8.35 0.51
CA MET A 47 -30.77 7.05 0.43
C MET A 47 -32.28 7.18 0.69
N LEU A 48 -32.67 7.87 1.77
CA LEU A 48 -34.09 8.06 2.13
C LEU A 48 -34.87 8.84 1.06
N ASN A 49 -34.26 9.89 0.50
CA ASN A 49 -34.84 10.68 -0.58
C ASN A 49 -35.08 9.83 -1.84
N TYR A 50 -34.16 8.92 -2.17
CA TYR A 50 -34.38 8.00 -3.29
C TYR A 50 -35.52 7.02 -2.99
N LEU A 51 -35.51 6.38 -1.80
CA LEU A 51 -36.52 5.39 -1.41
C LEU A 51 -37.93 5.97 -1.48
N THR A 52 -38.15 7.17 -0.94
CA THR A 52 -39.46 7.84 -0.98
C THR A 52 -39.93 8.18 -2.39
N SER A 53 -39.01 8.39 -3.33
CA SER A 53 -39.33 8.64 -4.74
C SER A 53 -39.62 7.37 -5.55
N SER A 54 -39.31 6.20 -5.00
CA SER A 54 -39.50 4.92 -5.69
C SER A 54 -40.98 4.57 -5.87
N LYS A 55 -41.33 4.16 -7.09
CA LYS A 55 -42.64 3.58 -7.43
C LYS A 55 -42.65 2.05 -7.41
N ARG A 56 -41.51 1.43 -7.13
CA ARG A 56 -41.33 -0.03 -7.13
C ARG A 56 -41.66 -0.65 -5.78
N ILE A 57 -41.44 0.11 -4.71
CA ILE A 57 -41.64 -0.35 -3.33
C ILE A 57 -43.13 -0.37 -2.98
N GLN A 58 -43.63 -1.53 -2.55
CA GLN A 58 -44.98 -1.71 -2.01
C GLN A 58 -44.99 -1.37 -0.51
N TRP A 59 -44.95 -0.08 -0.18
CA TRP A 59 -44.83 0.43 1.19
C TRP A 59 -45.94 -0.06 2.13
N ASP A 60 -47.14 -0.32 1.61
CA ASP A 60 -48.31 -0.82 2.34
C ASP A 60 -48.14 -2.25 2.87
N ARG A 61 -47.01 -2.88 2.54
CA ARG A 61 -46.57 -4.20 3.01
C ARG A 61 -45.30 -4.14 3.88
N ILE A 62 -44.89 -2.94 4.31
CA ILE A 62 -43.67 -2.72 5.11
C ILE A 62 -44.03 -2.25 6.51
N ILE A 63 -43.43 -2.91 7.52
CA ILE A 63 -43.46 -2.51 8.92
C ILE A 63 -42.14 -1.81 9.25
N GLY A 64 -42.18 -0.51 9.51
CA GLY A 64 -41.02 0.33 9.77
C GLY A 64 -40.71 0.51 11.26
N PHE A 65 -39.42 0.48 11.60
CA PHE A 65 -38.86 0.77 12.92
C PHE A 65 -37.73 1.80 12.80
N HIS A 66 -37.36 2.47 13.90
CA HIS A 66 -36.12 3.23 13.99
C HIS A 66 -35.20 2.65 15.08
N MET A 67 -33.95 3.11 15.18
CA MET A 67 -32.94 2.44 16.04
C MET A 67 -32.54 3.18 17.32
N ASP A 68 -32.91 4.45 17.46
CA ASP A 68 -32.40 5.30 18.53
C ASP A 68 -33.27 6.54 18.73
N GLU A 69 -33.38 7.00 19.98
CA GLU A 69 -34.10 8.22 20.33
C GLU A 69 -33.57 8.86 21.62
N TYR A 70 -33.56 10.19 21.65
CA TYR A 70 -33.15 10.93 22.85
C TYR A 70 -34.18 10.83 23.98
N ILE A 71 -33.71 10.73 25.22
CA ILE A 71 -34.59 10.81 26.40
C ILE A 71 -34.71 12.27 26.83
N GLY A 72 -35.94 12.72 27.11
CA GLY A 72 -36.21 14.01 27.75
C GLY A 72 -36.37 15.21 26.81
N LEU A 73 -36.37 14.99 25.50
CA LEU A 73 -36.79 16.01 24.53
C LEU A 73 -38.31 15.97 24.34
N SER A 74 -38.90 17.14 24.07
CA SER A 74 -40.34 17.21 23.73
C SER A 74 -40.64 16.46 22.43
N LYS A 75 -41.81 15.82 22.33
CA LYS A 75 -42.33 15.13 21.14
C LYS A 75 -42.33 15.97 19.86
N ASP A 76 -42.39 17.29 19.97
CA ASP A 76 -42.36 18.21 18.84
C ASP A 76 -40.94 18.67 18.47
N SER A 77 -39.92 18.23 19.22
CA SER A 77 -38.54 18.65 18.99
C SER A 77 -38.06 18.22 17.61
N PRO A 78 -37.48 19.15 16.82
CA PRO A 78 -36.95 18.81 15.49
C PRO A 78 -35.72 17.90 15.56
N ALA A 79 -35.04 17.86 16.71
CA ALA A 79 -33.84 17.04 16.94
C ALA A 79 -34.14 15.56 17.21
N LEU A 80 -35.40 15.21 17.49
CA LEU A 80 -35.80 13.81 17.66
C LEU A 80 -35.60 13.02 16.35
N PHE A 81 -35.04 11.83 16.49
CA PHE A 81 -34.77 10.94 15.37
C PHE A 81 -36.05 10.36 14.77
N SER A 82 -37.09 10.13 15.58
CA SER A 82 -38.46 9.87 15.11
C SER A 82 -38.96 10.97 14.18
N ASN A 83 -38.80 12.23 14.55
CA ASN A 83 -39.26 13.36 13.75
C ASN A 83 -38.42 13.58 12.49
N PHE A 84 -37.12 13.27 12.54
CA PHE A 84 -36.29 13.21 11.34
C PHE A 84 -36.84 12.19 10.34
N LEU A 85 -37.13 10.96 10.77
CA LEU A 85 -37.63 9.91 9.88
C LEU A 85 -39.07 10.15 9.40
N LYS A 86 -39.95 10.76 10.21
CA LYS A 86 -41.26 11.22 9.75
C LYS A 86 -41.14 12.14 8.53
N ARG A 87 -40.30 13.17 8.64
CA ARG A 87 -40.09 14.17 7.58
C ARG A 87 -39.45 13.61 6.32
N HIS A 88 -38.58 12.60 6.43
CA HIS A 88 -37.78 12.10 5.30
C HIS A 88 -38.23 10.74 4.77
N LEU A 89 -39.14 10.04 5.48
CA LEU A 89 -39.55 8.69 5.11
C LEU A 89 -41.00 8.38 5.54
N PHE A 90 -41.28 8.27 6.84
CA PHE A 90 -42.50 7.63 7.33
C PHE A 90 -43.80 8.35 6.96
N ASP A 91 -43.80 9.69 6.91
CA ASP A 91 -44.98 10.46 6.49
C ASP A 91 -45.01 10.73 4.97
N CYS A 92 -43.96 10.31 4.26
CA CYS A 92 -43.79 10.55 2.83
C CYS A 92 -44.39 9.43 1.97
N VAL A 93 -44.54 8.21 2.52
CA VAL A 93 -44.99 7.01 1.79
C VAL A 93 -45.92 6.15 2.67
N PRO A 94 -46.82 5.35 2.08
CA PRO A 94 -47.88 4.69 2.83
C PRO A 94 -47.42 3.36 3.45
N PHE A 95 -46.68 3.41 4.56
CA PHE A 95 -46.28 2.20 5.31
C PHE A 95 -47.49 1.38 5.79
N HIS A 96 -47.32 0.05 5.90
CA HIS A 96 -48.30 -0.80 6.58
C HIS A 96 -48.47 -0.36 8.04
N GLN A 97 -47.33 -0.28 8.74
CA GLN A 97 -47.22 0.11 10.15
C GLN A 97 -45.86 0.78 10.38
N VAL A 98 -45.82 1.73 11.32
CA VAL A 98 -44.58 2.39 11.76
C VAL A 98 -44.56 2.39 13.28
N HIS A 99 -43.43 1.99 13.86
CA HIS A 99 -43.19 1.99 15.29
C HIS A 99 -42.00 2.90 15.63
N LEU A 100 -42.23 3.88 16.50
CA LEU A 100 -41.23 4.84 16.97
C LEU A 100 -40.96 4.61 18.45
N LEU A 101 -39.71 4.80 18.90
CA LEU A 101 -39.38 4.92 20.31
C LEU A 101 -40.00 6.21 20.86
N ASP A 102 -40.52 6.15 22.08
CA ASP A 102 -41.05 7.30 22.80
C ASP A 102 -40.04 7.79 23.85
N GLY A 103 -39.25 8.80 23.49
CA GLY A 103 -38.25 9.42 24.37
C GLY A 103 -38.80 10.23 25.54
N GLU A 104 -40.12 10.52 25.57
CA GLU A 104 -40.79 11.14 26.73
C GLU A 104 -41.37 10.11 27.70
N ALA A 105 -41.58 8.87 27.26
CA ALA A 105 -42.09 7.82 28.12
C ALA A 105 -41.06 7.41 29.18
N ASP A 106 -41.52 6.74 30.23
CA ASP A 106 -40.62 6.12 31.19
C ASP A 106 -39.69 5.12 30.45
N PRO A 107 -38.35 5.28 30.54
CA PRO A 107 -37.42 4.47 29.76
C PRO A 107 -37.57 2.96 29.98
N GLU A 108 -37.92 2.50 31.17
CA GLU A 108 -38.09 1.07 31.43
C GLU A 108 -39.36 0.51 30.81
N ILE A 109 -40.45 1.28 30.86
CA ILE A 109 -41.71 0.93 30.19
C ILE A 109 -41.49 0.91 28.67
N GLU A 110 -40.80 1.90 28.14
CA GLU A 110 -40.57 2.04 26.71
C GLU A 110 -39.65 0.95 26.15
N VAL A 111 -38.55 0.65 26.85
CA VAL A 111 -37.67 -0.49 26.51
C VAL A 111 -38.47 -1.78 26.42
N LYS A 112 -39.36 -2.06 27.38
CA LYS A 112 -40.20 -3.28 27.37
C LYS A 112 -41.17 -3.27 26.19
N ARG A 113 -41.83 -2.14 25.93
CA ARG A 113 -42.81 -2.00 24.83
C ARG A 113 -42.14 -2.21 23.47
N TYR A 114 -41.04 -1.49 23.21
CA TYR A 114 -40.36 -1.55 21.92
C TYR A 114 -39.65 -2.88 21.69
N SER A 115 -39.06 -3.47 22.76
CA SER A 115 -38.49 -4.82 22.69
C SER A 115 -39.55 -5.86 22.34
N LYS A 116 -40.76 -5.76 22.92
CA LYS A 116 -41.87 -6.67 22.56
C LYS A 116 -42.18 -6.57 21.07
N LEU A 117 -42.32 -5.35 20.54
CA LEU A 117 -42.62 -5.14 19.12
C LEU A 117 -41.52 -5.70 18.22
N LEU A 118 -40.24 -5.47 18.52
CA LEU A 118 -39.12 -5.99 17.73
C LEU A 118 -39.05 -7.53 17.76
N ASN A 119 -39.34 -8.15 18.90
CA ASN A 119 -39.29 -9.61 19.10
C ASN A 119 -40.50 -10.38 18.56
N GLU A 120 -41.54 -9.71 18.05
CA GLU A 120 -42.72 -10.38 17.47
C GLU A 120 -42.38 -11.23 16.24
N ALA A 121 -41.40 -10.81 15.45
CA ALA A 121 -40.91 -11.54 14.28
C ALA A 121 -39.51 -11.03 13.88
N PRO A 122 -38.71 -11.85 13.17
CA PRO A 122 -37.38 -11.46 12.71
C PRO A 122 -37.37 -10.14 11.92
N ILE A 123 -36.25 -9.42 12.01
CA ILE A 123 -36.03 -8.22 11.19
C ILE A 123 -35.43 -8.64 9.84
N ASP A 124 -36.05 -8.18 8.76
CA ASP A 124 -35.63 -8.52 7.41
C ASP A 124 -34.49 -7.62 6.94
N ILE A 125 -34.62 -6.31 7.13
CA ILE A 125 -33.66 -5.32 6.65
C ILE A 125 -33.30 -4.35 7.78
N VAL A 126 -32.01 -4.03 7.91
CA VAL A 126 -31.52 -2.97 8.80
C VAL A 126 -30.72 -1.97 7.96
N CYS A 127 -31.17 -0.73 7.91
CA CYS A 127 -30.44 0.38 7.29
C CYS A 127 -29.75 1.18 8.40
N LEU A 128 -28.41 1.18 8.43
CA LEU A 128 -27.60 1.72 9.52
C LEU A 128 -26.42 2.56 9.01
N GLY A 129 -25.67 3.16 9.94
CA GLY A 129 -24.40 3.85 9.64
C GLY A 129 -23.37 3.59 10.73
N ILE A 130 -22.18 4.18 10.54
CA ILE A 130 -21.07 4.14 11.49
C ILE A 130 -20.74 5.59 11.90
N GLY A 131 -20.62 5.82 13.20
CA GLY A 131 -20.20 7.11 13.77
C GLY A 131 -18.69 7.36 13.70
N GLU A 132 -18.25 8.58 14.03
CA GLU A 132 -16.83 8.97 13.95
C GLU A 132 -15.90 8.19 14.91
N ASN A 133 -16.44 7.63 15.99
CA ASN A 133 -15.73 6.74 16.92
C ASN A 133 -15.99 5.24 16.66
N GLY A 134 -16.64 4.91 15.55
CA GLY A 134 -17.00 3.54 15.20
C GLY A 134 -18.30 3.03 15.81
N HIS A 135 -19.09 3.83 16.53
CA HIS A 135 -20.37 3.38 17.07
C HIS A 135 -21.39 2.99 15.98
N ILE A 136 -22.37 2.16 16.35
CA ILE A 136 -23.57 1.88 15.56
C ILE A 136 -24.80 2.22 16.42
N ALA A 137 -25.71 3.05 15.90
CA ALA A 137 -26.73 3.73 16.72
C ALA A 137 -26.04 4.40 17.94
N PHE A 138 -26.67 4.46 19.12
CA PHE A 138 -25.99 4.97 20.32
C PHE A 138 -25.21 3.90 21.11
N ASN A 139 -24.73 2.84 20.45
CA ASN A 139 -23.81 1.89 21.08
C ASN A 139 -22.36 2.40 20.98
N ASP A 140 -22.05 3.46 21.72
CA ASP A 140 -20.70 4.04 21.83
C ASP A 140 -19.69 3.07 22.47
N PRO A 141 -18.38 3.21 22.19
CA PRO A 141 -17.36 2.29 22.73
C PRO A 141 -17.44 2.01 24.24
N PRO A 142 -17.71 2.99 25.13
CA PRO A 142 -17.82 2.74 26.58
C PRO A 142 -19.03 1.89 26.99
N VAL A 143 -20.08 1.81 26.17
CA VAL A 143 -21.36 1.15 26.48
C VAL A 143 -21.72 0.03 25.50
N ALA A 144 -20.86 -0.22 24.51
CA ALA A 144 -21.02 -1.26 23.51
C ALA A 144 -20.80 -2.64 24.12
N ASP A 145 -21.70 -3.58 23.80
CA ASP A 145 -21.64 -4.97 24.22
C ASP A 145 -22.12 -5.86 23.06
N PHE A 146 -21.24 -6.75 22.60
CA PHE A 146 -21.55 -7.70 21.51
C PHE A 146 -22.38 -8.90 21.98
N SER A 147 -22.58 -9.06 23.28
CA SER A 147 -23.38 -10.12 23.91
C SER A 147 -24.53 -9.53 24.74
N ASP A 148 -24.96 -8.31 24.42
CA ASP A 148 -26.02 -7.61 25.15
C ASP A 148 -27.31 -8.45 25.20
N PRO A 149 -27.83 -8.80 26.40
CA PRO A 149 -28.99 -9.67 26.52
C PRO A 149 -30.32 -8.95 26.21
N PHE A 150 -30.31 -7.63 26.05
CA PHE A 150 -31.51 -6.84 25.81
C PHE A 150 -31.70 -6.52 24.33
N THR A 151 -32.94 -6.29 23.92
CA THR A 151 -33.26 -5.82 22.55
C THR A 151 -33.06 -4.31 22.41
N VAL A 152 -33.48 -3.56 23.43
CA VAL A 152 -33.36 -2.11 23.54
C VAL A 152 -32.78 -1.80 24.92
N LYS A 153 -31.92 -0.78 25.02
CA LYS A 153 -31.38 -0.32 26.30
C LYS A 153 -31.34 1.19 26.39
N LYS A 154 -31.27 1.68 27.63
CA LYS A 154 -30.89 3.06 27.95
C LYS A 154 -29.37 3.16 27.98
N VAL A 155 -28.81 4.18 27.34
CA VAL A 155 -27.38 4.47 27.34
C VAL A 155 -27.11 5.91 27.78
N THR A 156 -25.92 6.13 28.32
CA THR A 156 -25.33 7.46 28.48
C THR A 156 -24.44 7.73 27.27
N LEU A 157 -24.67 8.86 26.60
CA LEU A 157 -23.97 9.21 25.37
C LEU A 157 -22.53 9.67 25.66
N ASP A 158 -21.58 9.20 24.85
CA ASP A 158 -20.19 9.64 24.95
C ASP A 158 -20.02 11.12 24.52
N THR A 159 -19.00 11.78 25.05
CA THR A 159 -18.72 13.20 24.74
C THR A 159 -18.47 13.42 23.24
N LEU A 160 -17.76 12.52 22.56
CA LEU A 160 -17.51 12.63 21.12
C LEU A 160 -18.80 12.45 20.33
N CYS A 161 -19.64 11.49 20.72
CA CYS A 161 -20.95 11.25 20.11
C CYS A 161 -21.84 12.49 20.22
N ARG A 162 -21.92 13.10 21.41
CA ARG A 162 -22.68 14.33 21.63
C ARG A 162 -22.14 15.49 20.78
N GLN A 163 -20.81 15.64 20.68
CA GLN A 163 -20.21 16.67 19.85
C GLN A 163 -20.52 16.46 18.36
N GLN A 164 -20.56 15.21 17.90
CA GLN A 164 -20.95 14.87 16.52
C GLN A 164 -22.36 15.39 16.19
N GLN A 165 -23.31 15.31 17.13
CA GLN A 165 -24.69 15.80 16.90
C GLN A 165 -24.76 17.31 16.67
N VAL A 166 -23.82 18.07 17.24
CA VAL A 166 -23.67 19.50 16.94
C VAL A 166 -23.05 19.70 15.55
N ASN A 167 -22.01 18.93 15.23
CA ASN A 167 -21.33 19.00 13.93
C ASN A 167 -22.26 18.64 12.76
N ASP A 168 -23.15 17.66 12.98
CA ASP A 168 -24.18 17.23 12.03
C ASP A 168 -25.37 18.21 11.94
N GLY A 169 -25.39 19.27 12.76
CA GLY A 169 -26.42 20.31 12.77
C GLY A 169 -27.73 19.90 13.43
N CYS A 170 -27.75 18.78 14.17
CA CYS A 170 -28.94 18.33 14.92
C CYS A 170 -29.24 19.23 16.12
N PHE A 171 -28.21 19.83 16.72
CA PHE A 171 -28.31 20.77 17.85
C PHE A 171 -27.46 22.01 17.59
N SER A 172 -27.87 23.14 18.18
CA SER A 172 -27.15 24.41 17.99
C SER A 172 -25.87 24.50 18.83
N GLN A 173 -25.86 23.84 19.99
CA GLN A 173 -24.74 23.84 20.93
C GLN A 173 -24.72 22.56 21.78
N PHE A 174 -23.53 22.20 22.26
CA PHE A 174 -23.28 20.95 23.00
C PHE A 174 -24.17 20.76 24.23
N ALA A 175 -24.46 21.85 24.95
CA ALA A 175 -25.28 21.81 26.17
C ALA A 175 -26.74 21.39 25.93
N GLU A 176 -27.23 21.49 24.70
CA GLU A 176 -28.60 21.09 24.32
C GLU A 176 -28.70 19.60 23.97
N VAL A 177 -27.57 18.93 23.75
CA VAL A 177 -27.54 17.51 23.41
C VAL A 177 -27.81 16.70 24.67
N PRO A 178 -28.88 15.88 24.72
CA PRO A 178 -29.20 15.06 25.89
C PRO A 178 -28.06 14.12 26.30
N GLU A 179 -27.95 13.83 27.59
CA GLU A 179 -26.91 12.93 28.11
C GLU A 179 -27.29 11.45 28.00
N THR A 180 -28.58 11.16 27.84
CA THR A 180 -29.09 9.79 27.79
C THR A 180 -30.03 9.59 26.62
N ALA A 181 -30.00 8.38 26.06
CA ALA A 181 -30.83 7.96 24.94
C ALA A 181 -31.30 6.52 25.10
N LEU A 182 -32.30 6.14 24.31
CA LEU A 182 -32.68 4.76 24.05
C LEU A 182 -32.02 4.32 22.73
N THR A 183 -31.52 3.09 22.69
CA THR A 183 -30.93 2.50 21.49
C THR A 183 -31.26 1.03 21.38
N LEU A 184 -31.44 0.55 20.15
CA LEU A 184 -31.36 -0.87 19.86
C LEU A 184 -29.93 -1.35 20.14
N THR A 185 -29.80 -2.56 20.69
CA THR A 185 -28.52 -3.16 21.03
C THR A 185 -27.80 -3.71 19.80
N ILE A 186 -26.49 -3.90 19.90
CA ILE A 186 -25.68 -4.46 18.80
C ILE A 186 -26.25 -5.81 18.33
N PRO A 187 -26.55 -6.79 19.21
CA PRO A 187 -27.15 -8.05 18.79
C PRO A 187 -28.46 -7.88 18.02
N THR A 188 -29.30 -6.92 18.41
CA THR A 188 -30.56 -6.61 17.71
C THR A 188 -30.31 -6.10 16.30
N LEU A 189 -29.32 -5.21 16.13
CA LEU A 189 -28.97 -4.63 14.83
C LEU A 189 -28.29 -5.67 13.92
N THR A 190 -27.40 -6.50 14.46
CA THR A 190 -26.63 -7.48 13.68
C THR A 190 -27.43 -8.74 13.33
N ASN A 191 -28.53 -9.01 14.02
CA ASN A 191 -29.41 -10.16 13.77
C ASN A 191 -30.46 -9.90 12.66
N GLY A 192 -30.43 -8.73 12.02
CA GLY A 192 -31.19 -8.49 10.80
C GLY A 192 -30.75 -9.40 9.65
N SER A 193 -31.67 -9.82 8.79
CA SER A 193 -31.36 -10.76 7.71
C SER A 193 -30.45 -10.13 6.63
N TYR A 194 -30.63 -8.83 6.36
CA TYR A 194 -29.84 -8.04 5.42
C TYR A 194 -29.51 -6.66 6.02
N LEU A 195 -28.24 -6.28 6.02
CA LEU A 195 -27.76 -5.04 6.59
C LEU A 195 -27.23 -4.13 5.48
N TYR A 196 -27.72 -2.89 5.43
CA TYR A 196 -27.26 -1.85 4.51
C TYR A 196 -26.67 -0.71 5.33
N CYS A 197 -25.34 -0.66 5.37
CA CYS A 197 -24.58 0.33 6.14
C CYS A 197 -24.13 1.46 5.23
N VAL A 198 -24.60 2.69 5.47
CA VAL A 198 -24.29 3.87 4.64
C VAL A 198 -23.50 4.87 5.46
N VAL A 199 -22.28 5.19 5.00
CA VAL A 199 -21.32 6.00 5.76
C VAL A 199 -20.64 7.02 4.84
N PRO A 200 -21.19 8.24 4.68
CA PRO A 200 -20.55 9.33 3.93
C PRO A 200 -19.62 10.19 4.78
N GLY A 201 -18.64 10.82 4.12
CA GLY A 201 -17.90 11.96 4.65
C GLY A 201 -16.57 11.62 5.36
N ALA A 202 -15.63 12.56 5.24
CA ALA A 202 -14.22 12.36 5.62
C ALA A 202 -14.01 12.16 7.13
N ALA A 203 -14.86 12.77 7.97
CA ALA A 203 -14.78 12.63 9.43
C ALA A 203 -14.91 11.17 9.90
N LYS A 204 -15.62 10.34 9.12
CA LYS A 204 -15.88 8.93 9.45
C LYS A 204 -14.82 7.97 8.89
N ARG A 205 -13.89 8.45 8.06
CA ARG A 205 -12.87 7.61 7.38
C ARG A 205 -12.06 6.75 8.34
N ALA A 206 -11.62 7.31 9.47
CA ALA A 206 -10.85 6.58 10.47
C ALA A 206 -11.68 5.45 11.12
N ALA A 207 -12.94 5.74 11.50
CA ALA A 207 -13.86 4.74 12.03
C ALA A 207 -14.18 3.63 11.02
N VAL A 208 -14.32 3.98 9.74
CA VAL A 208 -14.52 3.00 8.66
C VAL A 208 -13.29 2.11 8.50
N TYR A 209 -12.08 2.68 8.52
CA TYR A 209 -10.83 1.91 8.50
C TYR A 209 -10.79 0.92 9.68
N GLN A 210 -11.06 1.38 10.89
CA GLN A 210 -11.04 0.52 12.08
C GLN A 210 -12.14 -0.56 12.04
N SER A 211 -13.31 -0.23 11.50
CA SER A 211 -14.40 -1.20 11.33
C SER A 211 -14.07 -2.29 10.30
N LEU A 212 -13.31 -1.96 9.25
CA LEU A 212 -12.91 -2.89 8.20
C LEU A 212 -11.66 -3.70 8.54
N PHE A 213 -10.67 -3.11 9.22
CA PHE A 213 -9.33 -3.70 9.37
C PHE A 213 -8.84 -3.82 10.82
N GLY A 214 -9.42 -3.07 11.76
CA GLY A 214 -9.08 -3.16 13.17
C GLY A 214 -9.50 -4.49 13.79
N GLU A 215 -9.18 -4.73 15.06
CA GLU A 215 -9.68 -5.89 15.79
C GLU A 215 -11.21 -5.83 15.95
N ILE A 216 -11.92 -6.97 15.86
CA ILE A 216 -13.35 -7.03 16.20
C ILE A 216 -13.48 -6.82 17.71
N SER A 217 -13.84 -5.61 18.12
CA SER A 217 -13.90 -5.23 19.54
C SER A 217 -14.90 -4.11 19.81
N THR A 218 -15.37 -4.02 21.05
CA THR A 218 -16.27 -2.94 21.50
C THR A 218 -15.60 -1.57 21.48
N SER A 219 -14.27 -1.48 21.35
CA SER A 219 -13.56 -0.21 21.14
C SER A 219 -13.87 0.45 19.79
N CYS A 220 -14.30 -0.35 18.81
CA CYS A 220 -14.84 0.10 17.53
C CYS A 220 -16.06 -0.75 17.18
N PRO A 221 -17.26 -0.44 17.70
CA PRO A 221 -18.46 -1.29 17.60
C PRO A 221 -18.81 -1.72 16.17
N GLY A 222 -18.61 -0.84 15.18
CA GLY A 222 -18.75 -1.06 13.73
C GLY A 222 -18.00 -2.29 13.21
N SER A 223 -16.93 -2.68 13.88
CA SER A 223 -16.10 -3.83 13.54
C SER A 223 -16.85 -5.17 13.58
N ILE A 224 -17.94 -5.26 14.35
CA ILE A 224 -18.78 -6.46 14.49
C ILE A 224 -19.55 -6.79 13.21
N LEU A 225 -19.82 -5.79 12.36
CA LEU A 225 -20.55 -5.97 11.10
C LEU A 225 -19.84 -6.92 10.13
N ARG A 226 -18.53 -7.16 10.34
CA ARG A 226 -17.77 -8.17 9.57
C ARG A 226 -18.27 -9.59 9.80
N GLN A 227 -18.93 -9.87 10.93
CA GLN A 227 -19.50 -11.18 11.24
C GLN A 227 -20.88 -11.40 10.61
N SER A 228 -21.54 -10.35 10.11
CA SER A 228 -22.80 -10.48 9.39
C SER A 228 -22.53 -10.94 7.94
N GLU A 229 -23.11 -12.08 7.57
CA GLU A 229 -22.98 -12.66 6.23
C GLU A 229 -23.51 -11.72 5.15
N ASN A 230 -24.67 -11.10 5.40
CA ASN A 230 -25.39 -10.24 4.44
C ASN A 230 -25.31 -8.75 4.82
N CYS A 231 -24.11 -8.23 5.06
CA CYS A 231 -23.91 -6.81 5.32
C CYS A 231 -23.25 -6.12 4.12
N ASP A 232 -23.93 -5.17 3.50
CA ASP A 232 -23.39 -4.29 2.45
C ASP A 232 -23.00 -2.94 3.06
N LEU A 233 -21.73 -2.55 2.93
CA LEU A 233 -21.19 -1.26 3.38
C LEU A 233 -20.97 -0.34 2.18
N PHE A 234 -21.65 0.81 2.17
CA PHE A 234 -21.58 1.84 1.14
C PHE A 234 -20.80 3.05 1.63
N LEU A 235 -19.77 3.41 0.88
CA LEU A 235 -18.87 4.53 1.17
C LEU A 235 -18.86 5.53 0.00
N ASP A 236 -18.69 6.81 0.31
CA ASP A 236 -18.31 7.81 -0.69
C ASP A 236 -16.79 7.94 -0.74
N ALA A 237 -16.29 8.73 -1.69
CA ALA A 237 -14.85 8.93 -1.83
C ALA A 237 -14.21 9.52 -0.56
N ASP A 238 -14.98 10.27 0.23
CA ASP A 238 -14.49 10.92 1.44
C ASP A 238 -14.39 9.94 2.62
N SER A 239 -15.35 9.03 2.80
CA SER A 239 -15.31 8.02 3.87
C SER A 239 -14.51 6.77 3.51
N ASN A 240 -14.14 6.61 2.23
CA ASN A 240 -13.29 5.53 1.74
C ASN A 240 -11.93 5.50 2.48
N PRO A 241 -11.61 4.42 3.23
CA PRO A 241 -10.36 4.30 3.97
C PRO A 241 -9.20 3.78 3.11
N PHE A 242 -9.50 3.27 1.91
CA PHE A 242 -8.47 2.99 0.93
C PHE A 242 -7.96 4.32 0.38
N PRO A 243 -6.67 4.41 0.00
CA PRO A 243 -6.20 5.58 -0.74
C PRO A 243 -7.19 5.82 -1.88
N ILE A 244 -7.70 7.04 -1.97
CA ILE A 244 -8.60 7.46 -3.04
C ILE A 244 -7.88 7.09 -4.33
N GLN A 245 -8.29 5.98 -4.94
CA GLN A 245 -8.06 5.75 -6.34
C GLN A 245 -8.87 6.86 -6.96
N LYS A 246 -8.22 8.01 -7.22
CA LYS A 246 -8.71 8.87 -8.28
C LYS A 246 -8.78 7.93 -9.47
N GLU A 247 -9.99 7.51 -9.83
CA GLU A 247 -10.28 7.20 -11.21
C GLU A 247 -10.08 8.52 -11.97
N GLU A 248 -8.83 8.93 -12.13
CA GLU A 248 -8.45 9.65 -13.32
C GLU A 248 -8.82 8.70 -14.46
N GLU A 249 -9.65 9.26 -15.36
CA GLU A 249 -9.87 8.73 -16.69
C GLU A 249 -8.54 8.20 -17.22
N ALA A 250 -8.55 7.02 -17.84
CA ALA A 250 -7.34 6.44 -18.42
C ALA A 250 -6.58 7.54 -19.19
N SER A 251 -5.42 7.94 -18.68
CA SER A 251 -4.67 9.03 -19.26
C SER A 251 -4.02 8.49 -20.51
N ASN A 252 -4.59 8.82 -21.66
CA ASN A 252 -3.90 8.63 -22.92
C ASN A 252 -2.74 9.64 -22.97
N ILE A 253 -1.51 9.13 -22.91
CA ILE A 253 -0.29 9.93 -22.93
C ILE A 253 0.26 9.89 -24.35
N MET A 254 0.51 11.06 -24.92
CA MET A 254 1.26 11.21 -26.17
C MET A 254 2.68 11.61 -25.83
N ALA A 255 3.65 10.74 -26.13
CA ALA A 255 5.04 10.94 -25.75
C ALA A 255 5.98 10.14 -26.66
N ILE A 256 7.28 10.40 -26.59
CA ILE A 256 8.33 9.59 -27.22
C ILE A 256 8.61 8.39 -26.31
N ASP A 257 8.41 7.18 -26.81
CA ASP A 257 8.74 5.96 -26.05
C ASP A 257 10.27 5.89 -25.85
N ALA A 258 10.71 5.84 -24.60
CA ALA A 258 12.13 5.93 -24.20
C ALA A 258 13.00 4.84 -24.81
N VAL A 259 12.40 3.72 -25.24
CA VAL A 259 13.10 2.53 -25.72
C VAL A 259 13.12 2.46 -27.23
N SER A 260 11.98 2.63 -27.89
CA SER A 260 11.90 2.64 -29.35
C SER A 260 12.31 3.97 -29.96
N SER A 261 12.33 5.05 -29.16
CA SER A 261 12.56 6.43 -29.62
C SER A 261 11.54 6.88 -30.68
N GLN A 262 10.32 6.35 -30.61
CA GLN A 262 9.22 6.67 -31.51
C GLN A 262 8.09 7.35 -30.76
N PRO A 263 7.37 8.31 -31.38
CA PRO A 263 6.14 8.85 -30.81
C PRO A 263 5.08 7.76 -30.63
N VAL A 264 4.42 7.74 -29.47
CA VAL A 264 3.37 6.77 -29.12
C VAL A 264 2.19 7.44 -28.41
N LEU A 265 1.01 6.86 -28.58
CA LEU A 265 -0.15 7.04 -27.71
C LEU A 265 -0.22 5.85 -26.75
N LEU A 266 0.00 6.09 -25.47
CA LEU A 266 -0.05 5.09 -24.42
C LEU A 266 -1.35 5.24 -23.61
N ASN A 267 -2.09 4.16 -23.44
CA ASN A 267 -3.12 4.07 -22.40
C ASN A 267 -2.52 3.44 -21.13
N THR A 268 -2.44 4.22 -20.05
CA THR A 268 -1.79 3.79 -18.80
C THR A 268 -2.47 2.59 -18.12
N LYS A 269 -3.79 2.46 -18.24
CA LYS A 269 -4.55 1.35 -17.62
C LYS A 269 -4.50 0.06 -18.43
N SER A 270 -4.76 0.14 -19.74
CA SER A 270 -4.75 -1.04 -20.61
C SER A 270 -3.34 -1.44 -21.05
N SER A 271 -2.33 -0.60 -20.81
CA SER A 271 -0.95 -0.77 -21.29
C SER A 271 -0.86 -0.87 -22.81
N THR A 272 -1.88 -0.37 -23.52
CA THR A 272 -1.93 -0.38 -24.98
C THR A 272 -1.07 0.77 -25.51
N ARG A 273 -0.13 0.45 -26.38
CA ARG A 273 0.71 1.41 -27.10
C ARG A 273 0.31 1.43 -28.57
N VAL A 274 0.04 2.61 -29.11
CA VAL A 274 -0.18 2.83 -30.54
C VAL A 274 0.94 3.72 -31.05
N GLN A 275 1.70 3.24 -32.02
CA GLN A 275 2.73 4.06 -32.66
C GLN A 275 2.09 5.19 -33.46
N LEU A 276 2.59 6.41 -33.25
CA LEU A 276 2.20 7.61 -33.98
C LEU A 276 3.18 7.86 -35.15
N PRO A 277 2.80 8.71 -36.13
CA PRO A 277 3.72 9.13 -37.19
C PRO A 277 5.04 9.70 -36.65
N ALA A 278 6.14 9.46 -37.36
CA ALA A 278 7.48 9.87 -36.92
C ALA A 278 7.68 11.39 -36.85
N ASP A 279 6.84 12.16 -37.56
CA ASP A 279 6.80 13.62 -37.59
C ASP A 279 5.84 14.23 -36.55
N PHE A 280 5.24 13.41 -35.68
CA PHE A 280 4.37 13.89 -34.61
C PHE A 280 5.17 14.62 -33.54
N GLU A 281 4.90 15.91 -33.35
CA GLU A 281 5.63 16.76 -32.40
C GLU A 281 5.14 16.55 -30.97
N VAL A 282 6.01 16.01 -30.12
CA VAL A 282 5.85 15.85 -28.67
C VAL A 282 7.20 16.10 -27.99
N ASP A 283 7.19 16.71 -26.81
CA ASP A 283 8.39 17.06 -26.04
C ASP A 283 8.60 16.18 -24.79
N GLU A 284 7.60 15.37 -24.45
CA GLU A 284 7.65 14.42 -23.35
C GLU A 284 8.07 13.03 -23.82
N TYR A 285 8.73 12.31 -22.93
CA TYR A 285 9.08 10.91 -23.07
C TYR A 285 8.24 10.05 -22.13
N VAL A 286 8.04 8.80 -22.52
CA VAL A 286 7.42 7.79 -21.66
C VAL A 286 8.27 6.53 -21.63
N GLY A 287 8.52 6.04 -20.43
CA GLY A 287 9.21 4.79 -20.18
C GLY A 287 8.42 3.89 -19.25
N GLU A 288 8.75 2.61 -19.23
CA GLU A 288 8.31 1.71 -18.17
C GLU A 288 8.91 2.14 -16.83
N GLY A 289 8.19 1.86 -15.73
CA GLY A 289 8.64 2.12 -14.36
C GLY A 289 10.06 1.62 -14.09
N LEU A 290 10.91 2.46 -13.48
CA LEU A 290 12.26 2.04 -13.12
C LEU A 290 12.21 1.02 -11.97
N VAL A 291 13.16 0.09 -11.99
CA VAL A 291 13.20 -1.06 -11.11
C VAL A 291 14.57 -1.15 -10.46
N ASP A 292 14.60 -1.05 -9.13
CA ASP A 292 15.85 -1.10 -8.37
C ASP A 292 15.90 -2.33 -7.46
N ILE A 293 16.65 -3.36 -7.89
CA ILE A 293 16.73 -4.63 -7.17
C ILE A 293 17.76 -4.63 -6.03
N GLN A 294 18.45 -3.50 -5.79
CA GLN A 294 19.43 -3.37 -4.72
C GLN A 294 19.50 -1.92 -4.20
N ILE A 295 18.90 -1.68 -3.04
CA ILE A 295 18.84 -0.38 -2.35
C ILE A 295 18.85 -0.57 -0.82
N ASN A 296 19.85 -0.01 -0.16
CA ASN A 296 20.08 -0.15 1.29
C ASN A 296 19.30 0.89 2.10
N GLY A 297 19.01 2.04 1.49
CA GLY A 297 18.28 3.14 2.10
C GLY A 297 18.23 4.34 1.15
N ILE A 298 17.44 5.35 1.51
CA ILE A 298 17.40 6.61 0.76
C ILE A 298 16.81 7.74 1.63
N LYS A 299 17.14 8.99 1.31
CA LYS A 299 16.55 10.21 1.89
C LYS A 299 16.58 10.23 3.44
N GLY A 300 17.69 9.81 4.02
CA GLY A 300 17.93 9.76 5.47
C GLY A 300 17.38 8.53 6.17
N VAL A 301 16.80 7.58 5.44
CA VAL A 301 16.26 6.34 6.01
C VAL A 301 17.11 5.16 5.57
N ASP A 302 17.49 4.34 6.53
CA ASP A 302 18.33 3.15 6.34
C ASP A 302 17.52 1.88 6.65
N PHE A 303 17.46 0.92 5.74
CA PHE A 303 16.78 -0.36 5.98
C PHE A 303 17.57 -1.29 6.89
N ASN A 304 18.82 -0.94 7.22
CA ASN A 304 19.75 -1.75 8.00
C ASN A 304 19.90 -1.28 9.46
N THR A 305 18.97 -0.45 9.94
CA THR A 305 18.88 -0.06 11.35
C THR A 305 17.51 -0.41 11.94
N THR A 306 17.51 -0.93 13.17
CA THR A 306 16.29 -1.23 13.92
C THR A 306 15.57 0.01 14.43
N LEU A 307 16.16 1.20 14.22
CA LEU A 307 15.58 2.49 14.55
C LEU A 307 14.59 3.00 13.49
N THR A 308 14.62 2.42 12.29
CA THR A 308 13.73 2.83 11.19
C THR A 308 12.29 2.51 11.53
N LYS A 309 11.42 3.51 11.35
CA LYS A 309 9.98 3.37 11.58
C LYS A 309 9.24 3.10 10.27
N PRO A 310 8.10 2.38 10.29
CA PRO A 310 7.30 2.13 9.10
C PRO A 310 6.94 3.39 8.30
N GLU A 311 6.62 4.50 8.97
CA GLU A 311 6.28 5.79 8.35
C GLU A 311 7.44 6.33 7.50
N ALA A 312 8.68 6.13 7.95
CA ALA A 312 9.87 6.60 7.24
C ALA A 312 10.07 5.83 5.92
N ILE A 313 9.68 4.55 5.88
CA ILE A 313 9.71 3.75 4.65
C ILE A 313 8.69 4.29 3.62
N LEU A 314 7.54 4.81 4.06
CA LEU A 314 6.60 5.49 3.16
C LEU A 314 7.24 6.72 2.50
N GLU A 315 7.97 7.54 3.26
CA GLU A 315 8.67 8.70 2.71
C GLU A 315 9.78 8.31 1.72
N CYS A 316 10.47 7.18 1.97
CA CYS A 316 11.39 6.59 0.98
C CYS A 316 10.68 6.22 -0.31
N THR A 317 9.54 5.51 -0.21
CA THR A 317 8.77 5.09 -1.38
C THR A 317 8.30 6.30 -2.18
N LYS A 318 7.84 7.36 -1.53
CA LYS A 318 7.46 8.62 -2.23
C LYS A 318 8.65 9.26 -2.93
N TYR A 319 9.81 9.31 -2.28
CA TYR A 319 11.03 9.82 -2.91
C TYR A 319 11.41 8.98 -4.15
N LEU A 320 11.44 7.66 -4.03
CA LEU A 320 11.73 6.76 -5.14
C LEU A 320 10.76 6.94 -6.31
N LEU A 321 9.47 7.09 -6.02
CA LEU A 321 8.45 7.41 -7.03
C LEU A 321 8.71 8.76 -7.70
N SER A 322 9.12 9.80 -6.95
CA SER A 322 9.52 11.09 -7.55
C SER A 322 10.71 10.97 -8.52
N LYS A 323 11.48 9.88 -8.42
CA LYS A 323 12.61 9.53 -9.29
C LYS A 323 12.27 8.51 -10.36
N GLY A 324 11.00 8.13 -10.51
CA GLY A 324 10.55 7.14 -11.50
C GLY A 324 10.75 5.69 -11.08
N VAL A 325 11.27 5.41 -9.88
CA VAL A 325 11.43 4.05 -9.35
C VAL A 325 10.10 3.57 -8.78
N THR A 326 9.43 2.69 -9.51
CA THR A 326 8.09 2.18 -9.16
C THR A 326 8.14 0.84 -8.45
N THR A 327 9.28 0.14 -8.55
CA THR A 327 9.49 -1.17 -7.96
C THR A 327 10.89 -1.26 -7.38
N TYR A 328 11.02 -1.72 -6.15
CA TYR A 328 12.34 -1.90 -5.55
C TYR A 328 12.40 -3.05 -4.55
N TYR A 329 13.62 -3.50 -4.25
CA TYR A 329 13.93 -4.44 -3.19
C TYR A 329 14.69 -3.73 -2.06
N PRO A 330 14.05 -3.47 -0.91
CA PRO A 330 14.77 -3.14 0.31
C PRO A 330 15.86 -4.18 0.55
N THR A 331 17.10 -3.72 0.61
CA THR A 331 18.27 -4.58 0.74
C THR A 331 18.72 -4.61 2.18
N ILE A 332 18.65 -5.81 2.78
CA ILE A 332 19.14 -6.07 4.12
C ILE A 332 20.53 -6.69 3.98
N VAL A 333 21.52 -6.00 4.51
CA VAL A 333 22.93 -6.40 4.50
C VAL A 333 23.27 -7.29 5.70
N THR A 334 24.51 -7.75 5.72
CA THR A 334 25.04 -8.68 6.72
C THR A 334 24.90 -8.15 8.15
N ASN A 335 24.20 -8.92 8.99
CA ASN A 335 24.03 -8.67 10.42
C ASN A 335 23.79 -10.00 11.17
N GLY A 336 23.59 -9.94 12.49
CA GLY A 336 23.08 -11.07 13.26
C GLY A 336 21.70 -11.51 12.76
N PHE A 337 21.41 -12.82 12.81
CA PHE A 337 20.14 -13.37 12.34
C PHE A 337 18.93 -12.71 13.00
N ASP A 338 18.95 -12.49 14.32
CA ASP A 338 17.86 -11.84 15.03
C ASP A 338 17.64 -10.40 14.54
N THR A 339 18.71 -9.65 14.27
CA THR A 339 18.63 -8.30 13.70
C THR A 339 18.00 -8.34 12.32
N ILE A 340 18.46 -9.23 11.42
CA ILE A 340 17.90 -9.36 10.08
C ILE A 340 16.39 -9.66 10.16
N LEU A 341 15.96 -10.55 11.05
CA LEU A 341 14.54 -10.85 11.24
C LEU A 341 13.75 -9.61 11.70
N GLN A 342 14.30 -8.78 12.60
CA GLN A 342 13.67 -7.52 13.03
C GLN A 342 13.57 -6.50 11.89
N LEU A 343 14.58 -6.41 11.02
CA LEU A 343 14.56 -5.53 9.86
C LEU A 343 13.47 -5.95 8.86
N VAL A 344 13.35 -7.26 8.60
CA VAL A 344 12.25 -7.83 7.79
C VAL A 344 10.89 -7.49 8.40
N GLU A 345 10.71 -7.66 9.71
CA GLU A 345 9.46 -7.29 10.39
C GLU A 345 9.12 -5.79 10.27
N THR A 346 10.12 -4.92 10.25
CA THR A 346 9.92 -3.48 10.06
C THR A 346 9.39 -3.17 8.67
N ILE A 347 9.94 -3.81 7.65
CA ILE A 347 9.46 -3.69 6.26
C ILE A 347 8.05 -4.28 6.12
N ASN A 348 7.77 -5.41 6.78
CA ASN A 348 6.41 -6.00 6.82
C ASN A 348 5.40 -5.01 7.39
N LYS A 349 5.70 -4.37 8.52
CA LYS A 349 4.83 -3.38 9.15
C LYS A 349 4.56 -2.20 8.21
N ALA A 350 5.58 -1.73 7.48
CA ALA A 350 5.39 -0.68 6.47
C ALA A 350 4.49 -1.12 5.31
N CYS A 351 4.70 -2.33 4.79
CA CYS A 351 3.84 -2.87 3.73
C CYS A 351 2.39 -3.08 4.21
N GLN A 352 2.18 -3.50 5.46
CA GLN A 352 0.84 -3.66 6.02
C GLN A 352 0.14 -2.32 6.26
N ALA A 353 0.87 -1.34 6.79
CA ALA A 353 0.33 -0.02 7.12
C ALA A 353 0.06 0.84 5.87
N TYR A 354 0.88 0.70 4.82
CA TYR A 354 0.87 1.60 3.67
C TYR A 354 0.72 0.83 2.35
N PRO A 355 -0.46 0.87 1.71
CA PRO A 355 -0.69 0.22 0.42
C PRO A 355 0.29 0.66 -0.68
N LEU A 356 0.74 1.92 -0.66
CA LEU A 356 1.73 2.44 -1.61
C LEU A 356 3.10 1.77 -1.43
N VAL A 357 3.55 1.58 -0.19
CA VAL A 357 4.79 0.82 0.10
C VAL A 357 4.60 -0.63 -0.37
N ASN A 358 3.43 -1.21 -0.06
CA ASN A 358 3.13 -2.58 -0.47
C ASN A 358 3.12 -2.78 -1.98
N SER A 359 2.69 -1.81 -2.79
CA SER A 359 2.71 -1.95 -4.25
C SER A 359 4.11 -1.77 -4.83
N CYS A 360 4.95 -0.94 -4.23
CA CYS A 360 6.32 -0.69 -4.71
C CYS A 360 7.37 -1.71 -4.23
N VAL A 361 7.20 -2.29 -3.03
CA VAL A 361 8.09 -3.35 -2.54
C VAL A 361 7.65 -4.69 -3.12
N ALA A 362 8.36 -5.16 -4.15
CA ALA A 362 8.05 -6.42 -4.83
C ALA A 362 8.65 -7.65 -4.15
N GLY A 363 9.66 -7.45 -3.30
CA GLY A 363 10.42 -8.52 -2.65
C GLY A 363 11.53 -7.93 -1.80
N LEU A 364 12.26 -8.79 -1.09
CA LEU A 364 13.43 -8.41 -0.30
C LEU A 364 14.71 -8.96 -0.94
N HIS A 365 15.78 -8.17 -0.88
CA HIS A 365 17.14 -8.61 -1.20
C HIS A 365 17.90 -8.78 0.11
N ILE A 366 18.44 -9.99 0.32
CA ILE A 366 19.27 -10.32 1.48
C ILE A 366 20.72 -10.42 1.00
N GLU A 367 21.52 -9.39 1.28
CA GLU A 367 22.92 -9.27 0.86
C GLU A 367 23.87 -9.76 1.97
N GLY A 368 24.17 -11.06 1.91
CA GLY A 368 24.76 -11.79 3.02
C GLY A 368 23.72 -12.22 4.07
N PRO A 369 24.13 -12.77 5.24
CA PRO A 369 25.47 -12.84 5.79
C PRO A 369 26.36 -13.95 5.20
N PHE A 370 25.90 -14.62 4.15
CA PHE A 370 26.60 -15.73 3.50
C PHE A 370 27.69 -15.30 2.53
N ILE A 371 28.57 -14.40 2.97
CA ILE A 371 29.60 -13.76 2.15
C ILE A 371 30.99 -14.06 2.69
N SER A 372 32.02 -13.85 1.87
CA SER A 372 33.41 -14.08 2.26
C SER A 372 33.84 -13.11 3.37
N SER A 373 34.52 -13.62 4.39
CA SER A 373 35.12 -12.81 5.46
C SER A 373 36.42 -12.13 5.03
N GLU A 374 36.97 -12.50 3.87
CA GLU A 374 38.29 -12.05 3.42
C GLU A 374 38.32 -10.53 3.13
N PRO A 375 39.38 -9.83 3.54
CA PRO A 375 39.52 -8.39 3.27
C PRO A 375 39.38 -8.05 1.79
N GLY A 376 38.53 -7.06 1.50
CA GLY A 376 38.19 -6.63 0.15
C GLY A 376 36.98 -7.37 -0.43
N ALA A 377 36.89 -8.69 -0.27
CA ALA A 377 35.69 -9.45 -0.67
C ALA A 377 34.48 -9.07 0.20
N LYS A 378 34.65 -8.99 1.52
CA LYS A 378 33.58 -8.58 2.43
C LYS A 378 33.05 -7.15 2.17
N GLY A 379 33.83 -6.29 1.52
CA GLY A 379 33.46 -4.88 1.34
C GLY A 379 33.22 -4.17 2.68
N ALA A 380 32.09 -3.47 2.79
CA ALA A 380 31.67 -2.74 3.99
C ALA A 380 30.98 -3.63 5.06
N HIS A 381 30.84 -4.93 4.81
CA HIS A 381 30.08 -5.82 5.69
C HIS A 381 30.85 -6.16 6.99
N PRO A 382 30.15 -6.26 8.13
CA PRO A 382 30.75 -6.62 9.41
C PRO A 382 31.22 -8.08 9.42
N GLU A 383 32.52 -8.29 9.67
CA GLU A 383 33.19 -9.59 9.59
C GLU A 383 32.62 -10.59 10.59
N GLU A 384 32.31 -10.13 11.80
CA GLU A 384 31.79 -10.94 12.90
C GLU A 384 30.45 -11.62 12.59
N PHE A 385 29.73 -11.13 11.57
CA PHE A 385 28.45 -11.69 11.18
C PHE A 385 28.53 -12.57 9.93
N THR A 386 29.63 -12.54 9.18
CA THR A 386 29.86 -13.43 8.03
C THR A 386 29.86 -14.90 8.46
N ARG A 387 29.25 -15.78 7.67
CA ARG A 387 29.07 -17.21 8.01
C ARG A 387 28.68 -18.06 6.81
N ASN A 388 28.78 -19.38 6.94
CA ASN A 388 28.30 -20.32 5.93
C ASN A 388 26.77 -20.23 5.71
N PRO A 389 26.27 -20.49 4.49
CA PRO A 389 24.85 -20.59 4.17
C PRO A 389 24.04 -21.48 5.12
N SER A 390 22.79 -21.08 5.40
CA SER A 390 21.89 -21.80 6.32
C SER A 390 20.48 -21.90 5.77
N ILE A 391 20.06 -23.12 5.40
CA ILE A 391 18.69 -23.41 4.98
C ILE A 391 17.68 -23.12 6.11
N ALA A 392 18.04 -23.42 7.36
CA ALA A 392 17.19 -23.13 8.51
C ALA A 392 16.92 -21.62 8.67
N PHE A 393 17.92 -20.77 8.39
CA PHE A 393 17.71 -19.33 8.41
C PHE A 393 16.86 -18.85 7.23
N LEU A 394 17.04 -19.43 6.03
CA LEU A 394 16.15 -19.19 4.90
C LEU A 394 14.69 -19.53 5.25
N ASP A 395 14.45 -20.67 5.92
CA ASP A 395 13.11 -21.08 6.37
C ASP A 395 12.50 -20.04 7.33
N GLN A 396 13.30 -19.49 8.26
CA GLN A 396 12.86 -18.45 9.18
C GLN A 396 12.48 -17.17 8.42
N LEU A 397 13.33 -16.70 7.50
CA LEU A 397 13.06 -15.51 6.69
C LEU A 397 11.78 -15.66 5.86
N GLN A 398 11.64 -16.77 5.14
CA GLN A 398 10.45 -17.03 4.31
C GLN A 398 9.18 -17.16 5.14
N LYS A 399 9.28 -17.64 6.38
CA LYS A 399 8.14 -17.76 7.29
C LYS A 399 7.64 -16.40 7.79
N ILE A 400 8.55 -15.48 8.12
CA ILE A 400 8.16 -14.19 8.71
C ILE A 400 7.88 -13.11 7.65
N SER A 401 8.49 -13.21 6.47
CA SER A 401 8.40 -12.14 5.47
C SER A 401 7.02 -12.13 4.81
N LEU A 402 6.38 -10.95 4.80
CA LEU A 402 5.13 -10.71 4.06
C LEU A 402 5.38 -10.74 2.55
N LYS A 403 6.57 -10.29 2.14
CA LYS A 403 7.03 -10.23 0.76
C LYS A 403 7.93 -11.43 0.45
N PRO A 404 8.05 -11.86 -0.82
CA PRO A 404 9.01 -12.89 -1.17
C PRO A 404 10.43 -12.46 -0.78
N ILE A 405 11.19 -13.38 -0.18
CA ILE A 405 12.66 -13.27 -0.21
C ILE A 405 13.05 -13.50 -1.66
N ALA A 406 13.29 -12.41 -2.39
CA ALA A 406 13.33 -12.45 -3.84
C ALA A 406 14.75 -12.70 -4.36
N LEU A 407 15.74 -12.13 -3.68
CA LEU A 407 17.15 -12.19 -4.05
C LEU A 407 18.02 -12.46 -2.81
N ILE A 408 18.98 -13.37 -2.92
CA ILE A 408 20.01 -13.57 -1.90
C ILE A 408 21.38 -13.47 -2.56
N THR A 409 22.25 -12.60 -2.03
CA THR A 409 23.66 -12.55 -2.42
C THR A 409 24.50 -13.42 -1.49
N LEU A 410 25.34 -14.28 -2.07
CA LEU A 410 26.27 -15.12 -1.33
C LEU A 410 27.60 -15.30 -2.04
N ALA A 411 28.59 -15.75 -1.28
CA ALA A 411 29.90 -16.16 -1.76
C ALA A 411 29.93 -17.69 -1.97
N PRO A 412 30.01 -18.19 -3.23
CA PRO A 412 29.84 -19.60 -3.51
C PRO A 412 31.01 -20.49 -3.07
N GLU A 413 32.15 -19.91 -2.69
CA GLU A 413 33.28 -20.65 -2.10
C GLU A 413 33.01 -21.14 -0.67
N LEU A 414 31.95 -20.64 0.00
CA LEU A 414 31.60 -21.05 1.36
C LEU A 414 31.03 -22.47 1.40
N GLU A 415 31.29 -23.17 2.50
CA GLU A 415 30.80 -24.54 2.71
C GLU A 415 29.27 -24.59 2.70
N GLY A 416 28.70 -25.54 1.96
CA GLY A 416 27.24 -25.71 1.84
C GLY A 416 26.56 -24.82 0.78
N SER A 417 27.31 -23.98 0.06
CA SER A 417 26.76 -23.07 -0.96
C SER A 417 26.00 -23.79 -2.07
N GLU A 418 26.52 -24.91 -2.61
CA GLU A 418 25.86 -25.62 -3.71
C GLU A 418 24.43 -26.06 -3.33
N GLU A 419 24.28 -26.75 -2.19
CA GLU A 419 22.98 -27.21 -1.71
C GLU A 419 22.05 -26.04 -1.39
N PHE A 420 22.59 -24.97 -0.81
CA PHE A 420 21.82 -23.78 -0.50
C PHE A 420 21.30 -23.09 -1.77
N ILE A 421 22.13 -22.93 -2.80
CA ILE A 421 21.75 -22.34 -4.09
C ILE A 421 20.65 -23.19 -4.76
N ARG A 422 20.79 -24.52 -4.78
CA ARG A 422 19.78 -25.43 -5.33
C ARG A 422 18.45 -25.31 -4.58
N THR A 423 18.51 -25.25 -3.25
CA THR A 423 17.32 -25.08 -2.41
C THR A 423 16.62 -23.74 -2.68
N CYS A 424 17.38 -22.64 -2.73
CA CYS A 424 16.84 -21.31 -3.05
C CYS A 424 16.14 -21.31 -4.40
N THR A 425 16.83 -21.79 -5.44
CA THR A 425 16.32 -21.80 -6.82
C THR A 425 15.04 -22.64 -6.92
N LYS A 426 15.00 -23.82 -6.28
CA LYS A 426 13.80 -24.68 -6.23
C LYS A 426 12.61 -23.99 -5.57
N ARG A 427 12.86 -23.08 -4.63
CA ARG A 427 11.84 -22.30 -3.90
C ARG A 427 11.51 -20.96 -4.56
N GLY A 428 12.04 -20.69 -5.75
CA GLY A 428 11.79 -19.45 -6.48
C GLY A 428 12.57 -18.24 -5.96
N VAL A 429 13.56 -18.44 -5.07
CA VAL A 429 14.47 -17.38 -4.61
C VAL A 429 15.62 -17.29 -5.60
N LYS A 430 15.87 -16.09 -6.13
CA LYS A 430 17.03 -15.84 -7.00
C LYS A 430 18.29 -15.78 -6.15
N VAL A 431 19.39 -16.34 -6.67
CA VAL A 431 20.68 -16.28 -6.01
C VAL A 431 21.68 -15.50 -6.86
N SER A 432 22.38 -14.59 -6.20
CA SER A 432 23.44 -13.78 -6.76
C SER A 432 24.80 -14.10 -6.14
N ILE A 433 25.84 -14.08 -6.96
CA ILE A 433 27.23 -14.20 -6.54
C ILE A 433 27.75 -12.79 -6.25
N GLY A 434 28.28 -12.57 -5.05
CA GLY A 434 28.85 -11.29 -4.65
C GLY A 434 29.67 -11.44 -3.38
N HIS A 435 30.50 -10.43 -3.08
CA HIS A 435 31.35 -10.41 -1.88
C HIS A 435 32.19 -11.68 -1.71
N SER A 436 32.92 -12.03 -2.76
CA SER A 436 33.43 -13.38 -2.98
C SER A 436 34.82 -13.38 -3.63
N LEU A 437 35.60 -14.41 -3.31
CA LEU A 437 36.87 -14.78 -3.95
C LEU A 437 36.73 -16.03 -4.83
N ALA A 438 35.52 -16.31 -5.30
CA ALA A 438 35.21 -17.48 -6.11
C ALA A 438 36.20 -17.66 -7.28
N THR A 439 36.69 -18.89 -7.42
CA THR A 439 37.42 -19.33 -8.61
C THR A 439 36.43 -19.61 -9.74
N GLY A 440 36.93 -19.83 -10.96
CA GLY A 440 36.07 -20.26 -12.08
C GLY A 440 35.27 -21.54 -11.76
N GLU A 441 35.85 -22.47 -11.00
CA GLU A 441 35.16 -23.69 -10.55
C GLU A 441 34.00 -23.38 -9.61
N HIS A 442 34.19 -22.48 -8.63
CA HIS A 442 33.11 -22.05 -7.73
C HIS A 442 31.99 -21.32 -8.49
N VAL A 443 32.34 -20.45 -9.45
CA VAL A 443 31.35 -19.74 -10.28
C VAL A 443 30.55 -20.73 -11.14
N GLN A 444 31.22 -21.71 -11.76
CA GLN A 444 30.56 -22.74 -12.56
C GLN A 444 29.64 -23.61 -11.70
N MET A 445 30.10 -24.05 -10.53
CA MET A 445 29.27 -24.79 -9.57
C MET A 445 28.02 -24.00 -9.19
N ALA A 446 28.17 -22.71 -8.88
CA ALA A 446 27.05 -21.86 -8.49
C ALA A 446 26.03 -21.69 -9.62
N LYS A 447 26.52 -21.53 -10.86
CA LYS A 447 25.69 -21.50 -12.07
C LYS A 447 24.90 -22.79 -12.25
N ASP A 448 25.58 -23.94 -12.16
CA ASP A 448 24.97 -25.27 -12.29
C ASP A 448 23.97 -25.58 -11.16
N ALA A 449 24.13 -24.92 -10.00
CA ALA A 449 23.20 -24.95 -8.89
C ALA A 449 22.00 -24.01 -9.06
N GLY A 450 22.08 -23.00 -9.94
CA GLY A 450 20.98 -22.09 -10.29
C GLY A 450 21.23 -20.60 -10.00
N ALA A 451 22.43 -20.20 -9.57
CA ALA A 451 22.77 -18.79 -9.43
C ALA A 451 22.70 -18.09 -10.80
N SER A 452 22.17 -16.86 -10.82
CA SER A 452 21.76 -16.20 -12.07
C SER A 452 22.08 -14.70 -12.14
N LEU A 453 22.77 -14.17 -11.14
CA LEU A 453 23.17 -12.76 -11.07
C LEU A 453 24.54 -12.61 -10.41
N ALA A 454 25.33 -11.62 -10.81
CA ALA A 454 26.47 -11.08 -10.10
C ALA A 454 26.06 -9.75 -9.46
N THR A 455 26.18 -9.66 -8.13
CA THR A 455 25.88 -8.44 -7.37
C THR A 455 26.95 -7.40 -7.68
N HIS A 456 26.53 -6.17 -7.99
CA HIS A 456 27.35 -4.97 -8.28
C HIS A 456 28.75 -5.27 -8.86
N LEU A 457 28.78 -6.00 -9.98
CA LEU A 457 30.00 -6.58 -10.57
C LEU A 457 31.15 -5.56 -10.65
N GLY A 458 32.29 -5.92 -10.07
CA GLY A 458 33.47 -5.05 -9.95
C GLY A 458 33.65 -4.46 -8.56
N ASN A 459 32.62 -4.53 -7.71
CA ASN A 459 32.66 -4.20 -6.29
C ASN A 459 32.69 -5.49 -5.44
N GLY A 460 32.93 -5.37 -4.13
CA GLY A 460 32.99 -6.54 -3.23
C GLY A 460 34.08 -7.54 -3.61
N VAL A 461 35.21 -7.04 -4.12
CA VAL A 461 36.39 -7.83 -4.51
C VAL A 461 37.67 -7.19 -3.93
N PRO A 462 38.76 -7.95 -3.74
CA PRO A 462 40.05 -7.42 -3.29
C PRO A 462 40.60 -6.27 -4.15
N LEU A 463 41.28 -5.33 -3.49
CA LEU A 463 42.03 -4.26 -4.17
C LEU A 463 43.16 -4.80 -5.06
N ASN A 464 43.72 -5.96 -4.70
CA ASN A 464 44.73 -6.66 -5.47
C ASN A 464 44.18 -8.00 -5.96
N LEU A 465 43.98 -8.13 -7.26
CA LEU A 465 43.53 -9.36 -7.92
C LEU A 465 44.63 -9.94 -8.80
N GLN A 466 44.60 -11.26 -8.99
CA GLN A 466 45.41 -11.88 -10.02
C GLN A 466 45.00 -11.35 -11.40
N ARG A 467 45.96 -11.18 -12.31
CA ARG A 467 45.71 -10.59 -13.63
C ARG A 467 44.65 -11.34 -14.45
N HIS A 468 44.66 -12.67 -14.41
CA HIS A 468 43.81 -13.52 -15.26
C HIS A 468 42.84 -14.42 -14.49
N PRO A 469 43.25 -15.25 -13.50
CA PRO A 469 42.27 -16.02 -12.74
C PRO A 469 41.68 -15.13 -11.63
N ASN A 470 40.68 -14.34 -11.97
CA ASN A 470 39.94 -13.53 -10.99
C ASN A 470 38.43 -13.54 -11.28
N ILE A 471 37.67 -13.35 -10.22
CA ILE A 471 36.20 -13.43 -10.22
C ILE A 471 35.53 -12.47 -11.21
N ILE A 472 36.14 -11.31 -11.50
CA ILE A 472 35.59 -10.33 -12.45
C ILE A 472 35.53 -10.95 -13.84
N TRP A 473 36.62 -11.57 -14.31
CA TRP A 473 36.67 -12.21 -15.62
C TRP A 473 35.73 -13.42 -15.69
N GLU A 474 35.69 -14.23 -14.64
CA GLU A 474 34.82 -15.40 -14.57
C GLU A 474 33.34 -14.99 -14.65
N LEU A 475 32.88 -14.04 -13.84
CA LEU A 475 31.48 -13.60 -13.85
C LEU A 475 31.11 -12.88 -15.16
N MET A 476 32.04 -12.12 -15.74
CA MET A 476 31.81 -11.43 -17.01
C MET A 476 31.66 -12.41 -18.18
N ALA A 477 32.46 -13.48 -18.21
CA ALA A 477 32.45 -14.48 -19.28
C ALA A 477 31.26 -15.45 -19.21
N GLN A 478 30.59 -15.57 -18.06
CA GLN A 478 29.54 -16.58 -17.85
C GLN A 478 28.18 -16.13 -18.38
N GLU A 479 27.75 -16.69 -19.51
CA GLU A 479 26.36 -16.54 -20.01
C GLU A 479 25.34 -17.09 -19.00
N GLY A 480 24.15 -16.50 -18.92
CA GLY A 480 23.10 -16.92 -17.98
C GLY A 480 23.27 -16.43 -16.54
N ILE A 481 24.41 -15.78 -16.23
CA ILE A 481 24.58 -14.98 -15.02
C ILE A 481 24.53 -13.51 -15.42
N ASN A 482 23.45 -12.82 -15.05
CA ASN A 482 23.33 -11.38 -15.26
C ASN A 482 24.37 -10.63 -14.43
N ALA A 483 24.74 -9.41 -14.82
CA ALA A 483 25.59 -8.53 -14.02
C ALA A 483 24.82 -7.27 -13.62
N SER A 484 24.65 -7.05 -12.32
CA SER A 484 24.18 -5.75 -11.82
C SER A 484 25.35 -4.78 -11.69
N LEU A 485 25.15 -3.50 -12.00
CA LEU A 485 26.18 -2.46 -11.95
C LEU A 485 25.68 -1.19 -11.28
N ILE A 486 26.57 -0.57 -10.48
CA ILE A 486 26.41 0.78 -9.93
C ILE A 486 27.09 1.75 -10.90
N ALA A 487 26.30 2.54 -11.61
CA ALA A 487 26.77 3.45 -12.67
C ALA A 487 26.70 4.92 -12.23
N ASP A 488 27.24 5.24 -11.06
CA ASP A 488 27.16 6.57 -10.44
C ASP A 488 28.32 7.51 -10.82
N GLY A 489 29.32 6.96 -11.51
CA GLY A 489 30.57 7.62 -11.89
C GLY A 489 31.69 7.56 -10.85
N PHE A 490 31.45 6.90 -9.71
CA PHE A 490 32.40 6.80 -8.61
C PHE A 490 32.82 5.36 -8.31
N HIS A 491 31.89 4.41 -8.32
CA HIS A 491 32.16 3.00 -8.01
C HIS A 491 32.95 2.32 -9.13
N LEU A 492 32.55 2.55 -10.38
CA LEU A 492 33.14 1.89 -11.54
C LEU A 492 33.65 2.93 -12.54
N PRO A 493 34.92 2.84 -13.00
CA PRO A 493 35.44 3.77 -13.99
C PRO A 493 34.73 3.57 -15.34
N PRO A 494 34.63 4.61 -16.19
CA PRO A 494 33.99 4.51 -17.51
C PRO A 494 34.51 3.37 -18.38
N SER A 495 35.81 3.06 -18.29
CA SER A 495 36.42 1.95 -19.03
C SER A 495 35.86 0.59 -18.62
N PHE A 496 35.60 0.39 -17.33
CA PHE A 496 35.03 -0.86 -16.82
C PHE A 496 33.58 -1.01 -17.29
N LEU A 497 32.76 0.03 -17.12
CA LEU A 497 31.38 0.06 -17.59
C LEU A 497 31.28 -0.26 -19.09
N LYS A 498 32.11 0.39 -19.94
CA LYS A 498 32.17 0.10 -21.39
C LYS A 498 32.47 -1.36 -21.70
N VAL A 499 33.38 -1.98 -20.95
CA VAL A 499 33.73 -3.39 -21.15
C VAL A 499 32.57 -4.30 -20.74
N VAL A 500 31.97 -4.08 -19.58
CA VAL A 500 30.84 -4.92 -19.11
C VAL A 500 29.63 -4.77 -20.03
N PHE A 501 29.25 -3.55 -20.43
CA PHE A 501 28.11 -3.36 -21.33
C PHE A 501 28.29 -4.09 -22.67
N ARG A 502 29.51 -4.14 -23.19
CA ARG A 502 29.81 -4.89 -24.43
C ARG A 502 29.84 -6.39 -24.22
N ALA A 503 30.39 -6.86 -23.09
CA ALA A 503 30.53 -8.28 -22.81
C ALA A 503 29.18 -8.92 -22.45
N LYS A 504 28.36 -8.23 -21.66
CA LYS A 504 27.08 -8.75 -21.14
C LYS A 504 25.86 -8.37 -21.99
N GLY A 505 25.92 -7.29 -22.76
CA GLY A 505 24.77 -6.84 -23.54
C GLY A 505 23.53 -6.69 -22.65
N ASP A 506 22.46 -7.41 -22.98
CA ASP A 506 21.18 -7.40 -22.25
C ASP A 506 21.18 -8.21 -20.94
N GLU A 507 22.26 -8.94 -20.64
CA GLU A 507 22.47 -9.57 -19.32
C GLU A 507 23.06 -8.57 -18.30
N CYS A 508 22.92 -7.26 -18.53
CA CYS A 508 23.41 -6.22 -17.65
C CYS A 508 22.26 -5.39 -17.10
N LEU A 509 22.19 -5.31 -15.77
CA LEU A 509 21.16 -4.62 -15.00
C LEU A 509 21.78 -3.41 -14.29
N LEU A 510 21.04 -2.31 -14.19
CA LEU A 510 21.43 -1.18 -13.35
C LEU A 510 20.79 -1.31 -11.98
N VAL A 511 21.56 -1.01 -10.94
CA VAL A 511 21.11 -0.88 -9.55
C VAL A 511 21.66 0.41 -8.97
N SER A 512 21.01 0.96 -7.94
CA SER A 512 21.58 2.11 -7.25
C SER A 512 22.63 1.68 -6.23
N ASP A 513 22.37 0.59 -5.50
CA ASP A 513 23.03 0.28 -4.23
C ASP A 513 23.02 1.49 -3.27
N ALA A 514 22.00 2.35 -3.43
CA ALA A 514 21.91 3.61 -2.71
C ALA A 514 21.85 3.37 -1.20
N THR A 515 22.58 4.21 -0.49
CA THR A 515 22.54 4.29 0.97
C THR A 515 21.54 5.36 1.41
N CYS A 516 21.26 5.41 2.72
CA CYS A 516 20.41 6.44 3.30
C CYS A 516 20.83 7.88 2.96
N PHE A 517 22.10 8.11 2.58
CA PHE A 517 22.60 9.41 2.20
C PHE A 517 22.16 9.88 0.80
N ALA A 518 21.76 8.97 -0.09
CA ALA A 518 21.25 9.35 -1.40
C ALA A 518 19.99 10.24 -1.27
N GLY A 519 19.94 11.32 -2.04
CA GLY A 519 18.88 12.33 -1.96
C GLY A 519 18.95 13.27 -0.75
N MET A 520 19.95 13.15 0.13
CA MET A 520 20.24 14.14 1.17
C MET A 520 21.00 15.35 0.60
N ALA A 521 21.03 16.45 1.35
CA ALA A 521 21.86 17.60 0.99
C ALA A 521 23.36 17.26 1.14
N PRO A 522 24.27 17.90 0.39
CA PRO A 522 25.70 17.78 0.63
C PRO A 522 26.06 18.18 2.07
N GLY A 523 26.94 17.41 2.70
CA GLY A 523 27.25 17.61 4.12
C GLY A 523 28.05 16.48 4.76
N GLU A 524 28.34 16.66 6.05
CA GLU A 524 28.95 15.63 6.88
C GLU A 524 27.88 14.94 7.73
N TYR A 525 27.95 13.61 7.79
CA TYR A 525 26.98 12.79 8.51
C TYR A 525 27.68 11.72 9.35
N ASP A 526 26.98 11.26 10.38
CA ASP A 526 27.37 10.06 11.12
C ASP A 526 26.78 8.84 10.42
N SER A 527 27.64 7.92 10.00
CA SER A 527 27.28 6.62 9.44
C SER A 527 27.40 5.53 10.50
N PRO A 528 26.44 4.60 10.58
CA PRO A 528 26.55 3.41 11.42
C PRO A 528 27.79 2.57 11.08
N ILE A 529 28.22 2.60 9.81
CA ILE A 529 29.37 1.88 9.28
C ILE A 529 30.47 2.89 8.99
N GLY A 530 31.60 2.80 9.71
CA GLY A 530 32.80 3.57 9.42
C GLY A 530 32.90 4.96 10.08
N GLY A 531 31.90 5.39 10.86
CA GLY A 531 31.95 6.67 11.57
C GLY A 531 31.49 7.84 10.69
N LYS A 532 32.28 8.91 10.56
CA LYS A 532 31.85 10.09 9.80
C LYS A 532 32.02 9.91 8.29
N VAL A 533 30.99 10.26 7.54
CA VAL A 533 30.98 10.29 6.07
C VAL A 533 30.77 11.71 5.55
N VAL A 534 31.21 11.95 4.32
CA VAL A 534 31.05 13.21 3.60
C VAL A 534 30.32 12.92 2.29
N LEU A 535 29.17 13.57 2.12
CA LEU A 535 28.44 13.62 0.86
C LEU A 535 28.81 14.91 0.13
N GLU A 536 29.51 14.79 -0.99
CA GLU A 536 29.92 15.93 -1.83
C GLU A 536 28.76 16.41 -2.72
N GLU A 537 28.84 17.65 -3.23
CA GLU A 537 27.87 18.18 -4.21
C GLU A 537 27.77 17.32 -5.49
N SER A 538 28.83 16.57 -5.80
CA SER A 538 28.89 15.63 -6.92
C SER A 538 28.04 14.37 -6.71
N GLY A 539 27.50 14.15 -5.50
CA GLY A 539 26.84 12.90 -5.09
C GLY A 539 27.82 11.83 -4.61
N ARG A 540 29.14 12.11 -4.60
CA ARG A 540 30.15 11.18 -4.09
C ARG A 540 30.06 11.07 -2.58
N LEU A 541 29.91 9.85 -2.09
CA LEU A 541 29.90 9.53 -0.66
C LEU A 541 31.22 8.87 -0.26
N SER A 542 31.94 9.48 0.68
CA SER A 542 33.23 8.96 1.15
C SER A 542 33.44 9.05 2.66
N MET A 543 34.29 8.16 3.16
CA MET A 543 34.72 8.10 4.55
C MET A 543 35.61 9.30 4.92
N LYS A 544 35.24 10.05 5.95
CA LYS A 544 36.01 11.21 6.39
C LYS A 544 37.36 10.77 6.95
N GLY A 545 38.45 11.27 6.34
CA GLY A 545 39.82 10.99 6.78
C GLY A 545 40.41 9.66 6.29
N ALA A 546 39.70 8.89 5.45
CA ALA A 546 40.17 7.62 4.90
C ALA A 546 40.62 7.73 3.43
N ASN A 547 41.28 8.84 3.06
CA ASN A 547 41.82 9.09 1.71
C ASN A 547 40.81 8.90 0.56
N GLY A 548 39.52 9.22 0.77
CA GLY A 548 38.51 9.17 -0.27
C GLY A 548 37.96 7.77 -0.57
N LEU A 549 38.12 6.82 0.35
CA LEU A 549 37.45 5.52 0.32
C LEU A 549 35.91 5.73 0.29
N LEU A 550 35.22 5.07 -0.63
CA LEU A 550 33.76 5.15 -0.75
C LEU A 550 33.07 4.53 0.46
N ALA A 551 31.92 5.09 0.84
CA ALA A 551 31.10 4.61 1.95
C ALA A 551 29.70 4.14 1.50
N GLY A 552 29.64 3.52 0.31
CA GLY A 552 28.40 3.16 -0.41
C GLY A 552 28.00 4.23 -1.44
N ALA A 553 26.86 4.04 -2.10
CA ALA A 553 26.37 4.97 -3.12
C ALA A 553 25.57 6.14 -2.52
N GLY A 554 25.92 7.34 -2.97
CA GLY A 554 25.23 8.61 -2.62
C GLY A 554 24.28 9.12 -3.71
N LYS A 555 24.11 8.34 -4.79
CA LYS A 555 23.22 8.65 -5.92
C LYS A 555 22.09 7.64 -6.05
N ASP A 556 20.94 8.08 -6.51
CA ASP A 556 19.80 7.23 -6.84
C ASP A 556 19.89 6.65 -8.26
N LEU A 557 18.97 5.73 -8.59
CA LEU A 557 19.00 5.03 -9.89
C LEU A 557 18.81 5.98 -11.08
N LEU A 558 18.06 7.07 -10.93
CA LEU A 558 17.86 8.05 -12.00
C LEU A 558 19.16 8.83 -12.26
N GLU A 559 19.86 9.22 -11.19
CA GLU A 559 21.16 9.88 -11.32
C GLU A 559 22.22 8.97 -11.97
N ASN A 560 22.11 7.65 -11.82
CA ASN A 560 22.93 6.69 -12.56
C ASN A 560 22.60 6.68 -14.06
N ILE A 561 21.31 6.80 -14.43
CA ILE A 561 20.90 6.96 -15.83
C ILE A 561 21.44 8.27 -16.40
N ASP A 562 21.29 9.38 -15.68
CA ASP A 562 21.78 10.70 -16.10
C ASP A 562 23.29 10.65 -16.36
N TYR A 563 24.08 10.07 -15.46
CA TYR A 563 25.52 9.90 -15.65
C TYR A 563 25.85 9.10 -16.92
N LEU A 564 25.14 8.01 -17.21
CA LEU A 564 25.36 7.20 -18.40
C LEU A 564 25.07 7.96 -19.70
N LEU A 565 24.05 8.83 -19.68
CA LEU A 565 23.68 9.67 -20.82
C LEU A 565 24.70 10.81 -21.01
N GLU A 566 25.03 11.53 -19.94
CA GLU A 566 25.99 12.64 -19.95
C GLU A 566 27.39 12.19 -20.41
N SER A 567 27.84 11.03 -19.92
CA SER A 567 29.13 10.44 -20.29
C SER A 567 29.13 9.73 -21.63
N GLN A 568 27.98 9.69 -22.32
CA GLN A 568 27.77 9.00 -23.61
C GLN A 568 28.21 7.52 -23.55
N LEU A 569 28.00 6.90 -22.39
CA LEU A 569 28.27 5.48 -22.21
C LEU A 569 27.17 4.62 -22.83
N LEU A 570 25.92 5.09 -22.74
CA LEU A 570 24.74 4.45 -23.32
C LEU A 570 23.77 5.51 -23.87
N SER A 571 22.97 5.12 -24.85
CA SER A 571 21.80 5.89 -25.28
C SER A 571 20.66 5.81 -24.25
N LEU A 572 19.66 6.69 -24.35
CA LEU A 572 18.45 6.65 -23.50
C LEU A 572 17.78 5.27 -23.56
N SER A 573 17.64 4.70 -24.76
CA SER A 573 17.02 3.38 -24.96
C SER A 573 17.75 2.28 -24.19
N GLU A 574 19.08 2.26 -24.27
CA GLU A 574 19.89 1.25 -23.61
C GLU A 574 19.89 1.43 -22.08
N ALA A 575 20.06 2.67 -21.61
CA ALA A 575 20.05 2.96 -20.18
C ALA A 575 18.67 2.64 -19.55
N TRP A 576 17.57 3.06 -20.19
CA TRP A 576 16.22 2.81 -19.69
C TRP A 576 15.89 1.32 -19.67
N LYS A 577 16.26 0.56 -20.72
CA LYS A 577 16.11 -0.90 -20.74
C LYS A 577 16.82 -1.56 -19.55
N LYS A 578 18.05 -1.14 -19.25
CA LYS A 578 18.87 -1.74 -18.17
C LYS A 578 18.41 -1.34 -16.77
N ALA A 579 17.70 -0.23 -16.60
CA ALA A 579 17.16 0.24 -15.32
C ALA A 579 15.66 -0.08 -15.10
N SER A 580 14.96 -0.61 -16.11
CA SER A 580 13.52 -0.85 -16.04
C SER A 580 13.16 -2.26 -16.55
N ILE A 581 13.24 -2.46 -17.87
CA ILE A 581 12.71 -3.67 -18.53
C ILE A 581 13.52 -4.92 -18.15
N LEU A 582 14.86 -4.84 -18.20
CA LEU A 582 15.72 -5.99 -17.95
C LEU A 582 15.69 -6.42 -16.47
N PRO A 583 15.76 -5.52 -15.48
CA PRO A 583 15.56 -5.91 -14.08
C PRO A 583 14.16 -6.49 -13.82
N LEU A 584 13.09 -5.89 -14.38
CA LEU A 584 11.74 -6.43 -14.24
C LEU A 584 11.63 -7.84 -14.85
N LYS A 585 12.17 -8.04 -16.05
CA LYS A 585 12.24 -9.35 -16.70
C LYS A 585 13.03 -10.35 -15.88
N TYR A 586 14.13 -9.94 -15.24
CA TYR A 586 14.88 -10.79 -14.34
C TYR A 586 14.05 -11.23 -13.12
N MET A 587 13.25 -10.31 -12.55
CA MET A 587 12.39 -10.57 -11.40
C MET A 587 11.26 -11.54 -11.71
N VAL A 588 10.47 -11.28 -12.76
CA VAL A 588 9.17 -11.96 -12.99
C VAL A 588 9.06 -12.70 -14.34
N GLY A 589 10.08 -12.63 -15.19
CA GLY A 589 10.06 -13.16 -16.56
C GLY A 589 9.09 -12.40 -17.47
N ASP A 590 8.78 -12.97 -18.64
CA ASP A 590 7.93 -12.34 -19.66
C ASP A 590 6.41 -12.45 -19.37
N LYS A 591 6.02 -12.88 -18.17
CA LYS A 591 4.63 -13.33 -17.87
C LYS A 591 3.69 -12.25 -17.33
N VAL A 592 4.21 -11.09 -16.91
CA VAL A 592 3.40 -10.05 -16.26
C VAL A 592 3.45 -8.77 -17.10
N PRO A 593 2.30 -8.29 -17.62
CA PRO A 593 2.26 -7.00 -18.28
C PRO A 593 2.57 -5.91 -17.26
N ASN A 594 3.63 -5.15 -17.52
CA ASN A 594 4.00 -3.99 -16.72
C ASN A 594 2.96 -2.87 -16.93
N LYS A 595 2.42 -2.35 -15.84
CA LYS A 595 1.46 -1.24 -15.81
C LYS A 595 2.04 0.02 -15.17
N ASP A 596 3.33 0.01 -14.92
CA ASP A 596 4.04 1.12 -14.33
C ASP A 596 4.66 1.98 -15.43
N TRP A 597 4.41 3.28 -15.36
CA TRP A 597 4.82 4.23 -16.40
C TRP A 597 5.43 5.47 -15.79
N VAL A 598 6.45 6.00 -16.47
CA VAL A 598 7.14 7.22 -16.09
C VAL A 598 7.08 8.17 -17.27
N VAL A 599 6.47 9.33 -17.06
CA VAL A 599 6.49 10.44 -18.02
C VAL A 599 7.55 11.42 -17.58
N PHE A 600 8.41 11.84 -18.49
CA PHE A 600 9.54 12.72 -18.17
C PHE A 600 9.88 13.63 -19.34
N LYS A 601 10.64 14.69 -19.06
CA LYS A 601 11.29 15.52 -20.08
C LYS A 601 12.79 15.27 -20.04
N LEU A 602 13.42 15.27 -21.21
CA LEU A 602 14.87 15.14 -21.33
C LEU A 602 15.46 16.50 -21.70
N LYS A 603 16.37 17.01 -20.89
CA LYS A 603 17.08 18.27 -21.16
C LYS A 603 18.56 18.10 -20.85
N ASP A 604 19.42 18.40 -21.82
CA ASP A 604 20.88 18.34 -21.67
C ASP A 604 21.37 16.97 -21.13
N ASN A 605 20.75 15.87 -21.58
CA ASN A 605 20.97 14.49 -21.12
C ASN A 605 20.54 14.18 -19.68
N VAL A 606 19.80 15.08 -19.02
CA VAL A 606 19.23 14.89 -17.69
C VAL A 606 17.74 14.60 -17.78
N VAL A 607 17.30 13.55 -17.10
CA VAL A 607 15.89 13.13 -17.03
C VAL A 607 15.17 13.89 -15.92
N ASN A 608 14.07 14.56 -16.29
CA ASN A 608 13.21 15.26 -15.35
C ASN A 608 11.82 14.61 -15.30
N ILE A 609 11.56 13.85 -14.23
CA ILE A 609 10.30 13.13 -14.02
C ILE A 609 9.15 14.12 -13.87
N GLN A 610 8.12 13.96 -14.71
CA GLN A 610 6.89 14.74 -14.69
C GLN A 610 5.79 13.99 -13.94
N LYS A 611 5.55 12.73 -14.30
CA LYS A 611 4.47 11.91 -13.73
C LYS A 611 4.90 10.45 -13.60
N VAL A 612 4.39 9.77 -12.57
CA VAL A 612 4.60 8.34 -12.39
C VAL A 612 3.29 7.65 -12.11
N TYR A 613 3.07 6.56 -12.84
CA TYR A 613 1.93 5.68 -12.71
C TYR A 613 2.40 4.35 -12.13
N LYS A 614 1.72 3.87 -11.09
CA LYS A 614 1.90 2.55 -10.50
C LYS A 614 0.61 1.77 -10.71
N ASP A 615 0.69 0.59 -11.33
CA ASP A 615 -0.48 -0.22 -11.67
C ASP A 615 -1.57 0.55 -12.46
N GLY A 616 -1.13 1.48 -13.33
CA GLY A 616 -2.01 2.36 -14.11
C GLY A 616 -2.65 3.51 -13.32
N VAL A 617 -2.27 3.72 -12.05
CA VAL A 617 -2.76 4.81 -11.19
C VAL A 617 -1.68 5.88 -11.04
N LEU A 618 -2.02 7.15 -11.23
CA LEU A 618 -1.10 8.27 -11.00
C LEU A 618 -0.72 8.33 -9.51
N VAL A 619 0.56 8.18 -9.20
CA VAL A 619 1.10 8.18 -7.82
C VAL A 619 2.08 9.32 -7.55
N PHE A 620 2.56 9.98 -8.60
CA PHE A 620 3.38 11.19 -8.52
C PHE A 620 3.08 12.11 -9.69
N ASP A 621 2.96 13.42 -9.43
CA ASP A 621 2.84 14.46 -10.43
C ASP A 621 3.59 15.72 -9.96
N GLN A 622 4.65 16.08 -10.68
CA GLN A 622 5.51 17.21 -10.36
C GLN A 622 4.75 18.55 -10.31
N THR A 623 3.62 18.67 -11.02
CA THR A 623 2.82 19.91 -11.02
C THR A 623 2.04 20.13 -9.73
N LEU A 624 1.81 19.06 -8.95
CA LEU A 624 1.09 19.11 -7.68
C LEU A 624 2.01 19.36 -6.47
N GLU A 625 3.33 19.32 -6.67
CA GLU A 625 4.34 19.58 -5.63
C GLU A 625 4.80 21.05 -5.55
N LYS A 626 4.44 21.87 -6.55
CA LYS A 626 4.70 23.32 -6.59
C LYS A 626 3.49 24.10 -6.11
#